data_AF-A0A2D4LKE0-F1
#
_entry.id   AF-A0A2D4LKE0-F1
#
_cell.length_a   1.000
_cell.length_b   1.000
_cell.length_c   1.000
_cell.angle_alpha   90.00
_cell.angle_beta   90.00
_cell.angle_gamma   90.00
#
_symmetry.space_group_name_H-M   'P 1'
#
loop_
_entity.id
_entity.type
_entity.pdbx_description
1 polymer ?
#
loop_
_entity_poly.entity_id
_entity_poly.type
_entity_poly.pdbx_seq_one_letter_code
_entity_poly.pdbx_strand_id
1 'polypeptide(L)'
;FTHIAVVKDLVDMQYKEYQERQQNALKYVTEEWSQIEYELLRERGLWGPPIGSHLDKWMLEMTEGPCRMRKKMVRNDMFYVQYPYMPDTEHETNFLKPARYRRAISYDSKEYYMRLASGNPAVFQDAIEESSEGEAAQQEPEHSEDTIAKVKGLVKPPLR
;
A
#
# COMPACT_ATOMS: atom_id res chain seq x y z
N PHE A 1 46.26 48.21 -13.87
CA PHE A 1 45.06 47.92 -13.04
C PHE A 1 44.13 46.88 -13.67
N THR A 2 43.94 46.87 -14.99
CA THR A 2 43.10 45.90 -15.72
C THR A 2 43.50 44.44 -15.57
N HIS A 3 44.79 44.10 -15.70
CA HIS A 3 45.26 42.70 -15.57
C HIS A 3 44.97 42.07 -14.20
N ILE A 4 44.99 42.88 -13.12
CA ILE A 4 44.70 42.40 -11.76
C ILE A 4 43.23 42.00 -11.62
N ALA A 5 42.32 42.75 -12.25
CA ALA A 5 40.88 42.43 -12.25
C ALA A 5 40.60 41.14 -13.02
N VAL A 6 41.18 40.99 -14.22
CA VAL A 6 40.99 39.78 -15.05
C VAL A 6 41.46 38.50 -14.34
N VAL A 7 42.61 38.56 -13.65
CA VAL A 7 43.12 37.41 -12.89
C VAL A 7 42.21 37.08 -11.70
N LYS A 8 41.70 38.10 -10.99
CA LYS A 8 40.74 37.89 -9.89
C LYS A 8 39.45 37.25 -10.38
N ASP A 9 38.88 37.75 -11.47
CA ASP A 9 37.65 37.21 -12.06
C ASP A 9 37.84 35.76 -12.51
N LEU A 10 38.99 35.42 -13.09
CA LEU A 10 39.34 34.04 -13.45
C LEU A 10 39.44 33.13 -12.23
N VAL A 11 40.08 33.58 -11.15
CA VAL A 11 40.20 32.81 -9.91
C VAL A 11 38.83 32.62 -9.25
N ASP A 12 38.01 33.66 -9.21
CA ASP A 12 36.65 33.61 -8.64
C ASP A 12 35.75 32.69 -9.46
N MET A 13 35.86 32.72 -10.80
CA MET A 13 35.16 31.80 -11.69
C MET A 13 35.58 30.35 -11.43
N GLN A 14 36.89 30.06 -11.41
CA GLN A 14 37.41 28.72 -11.14
C GLN A 14 36.99 28.22 -9.77
N TYR A 15 37.00 29.09 -8.76
CA TYR A 15 36.56 28.75 -7.42
C TYR A 15 35.06 28.42 -7.38
N LYS A 16 34.21 29.23 -8.04
CA LYS A 16 32.77 28.95 -8.15
C LYS A 16 32.49 27.63 -8.86
N GLU A 17 33.13 27.39 -10.00
CA GLU A 17 32.97 26.13 -10.73
C GLU A 17 33.42 24.93 -9.89
N TYR A 18 34.50 25.07 -9.12
CA TYR A 18 34.94 24.02 -8.21
C TYR A 18 33.88 23.75 -7.14
N GLN A 19 33.36 24.78 -6.48
CA GLN A 19 32.30 24.66 -5.48
C GLN A 19 31.04 24.02 -6.05
N GLU A 20 30.60 24.46 -7.22
CA GLU A 20 29.44 23.90 -7.92
C GLU A 20 29.66 22.43 -8.28
N ARG A 21 30.86 22.06 -8.78
CA ARG A 21 31.23 20.67 -9.03
C ARG A 21 31.18 19.81 -7.77
N GLN A 22 31.67 20.32 -6.63
CA GLN A 22 31.58 19.60 -5.36
C GLN A 22 30.12 19.42 -4.91
N GLN A 23 29.30 20.46 -5.03
CA GLN A 23 27.88 20.40 -4.66
C GLN A 23 27.10 19.43 -5.56
N ASN A 24 27.34 19.46 -6.87
CA ASN A 24 26.71 18.56 -7.82
C ASN A 24 27.12 17.11 -7.57
N ALA A 25 28.39 16.85 -7.27
CA ALA A 25 28.86 15.51 -6.92
C ALA A 25 28.20 14.99 -5.63
N LEU A 26 28.11 15.82 -4.59
CA LEU A 26 27.42 15.46 -3.35
C LEU A 26 25.94 15.16 -3.60
N LYS A 27 25.26 16.05 -4.33
CA LYS A 27 23.85 15.89 -4.68
C LYS A 27 23.59 14.56 -5.41
N TYR A 28 24.40 14.28 -6.44
CA TYR A 28 24.30 13.03 -7.20
C TYR A 28 24.45 11.81 -6.29
N VAL A 29 25.49 11.77 -5.45
CA VAL A 29 25.72 10.65 -4.53
C VAL A 29 24.57 10.50 -3.53
N THR A 30 24.07 11.60 -2.97
CA THR A 30 22.92 11.56 -2.05
C THR A 30 21.66 11.03 -2.73
N GLU A 31 21.41 11.41 -3.98
CA GLU A 31 20.26 10.94 -4.75
C GLU A 31 20.36 9.44 -5.04
N GLU A 32 21.52 8.95 -5.45
CA GLU A 32 21.75 7.51 -5.67
C GLU A 32 21.54 6.71 -4.38
N TRP A 33 22.05 7.20 -3.24
CA TRP A 33 21.81 6.56 -1.94
C TRP A 33 20.33 6.55 -1.56
N SER A 34 19.62 7.65 -1.81
CA SER A 34 18.19 7.74 -1.54
C SER A 34 17.37 6.78 -2.41
N GLN A 35 17.73 6.61 -3.68
CA GLN A 35 17.09 5.64 -4.58
C GLN A 35 17.33 4.20 -4.11
N ILE A 36 18.57 3.88 -3.72
CA ILE A 36 18.91 2.55 -3.17
C ILE A 36 18.12 2.28 -1.89
N GLU A 37 18.07 3.27 -0.98
CA GLU A 37 17.29 3.17 0.26
C GLU A 37 15.80 2.92 -0.03
N TYR A 38 15.21 3.67 -0.97
CA TYR A 38 13.82 3.48 -1.38
C TYR A 38 13.57 2.07 -1.94
N GLU A 39 14.41 1.57 -2.84
CA GLU A 39 14.27 0.22 -3.40
C GLU A 39 14.40 -0.89 -2.35
N LEU A 40 15.25 -0.69 -1.34
CA LEU A 40 15.44 -1.65 -0.24
C LEU A 40 14.27 -1.64 0.75
N LEU A 41 13.75 -0.45 1.05
CA LEU A 41 12.76 -0.23 2.11
C LEU A 41 11.31 -0.15 1.61
N ARG A 42 11.06 -0.03 0.30
CA ARG A 42 9.68 -0.02 -0.20
C ARG A 42 8.95 -1.32 0.12
N GLU A 43 7.63 -1.31 -0.05
CA GLU A 43 6.83 -2.53 0.01
C GLU A 43 7.38 -3.60 -0.97
N ARG A 44 7.61 -4.82 -0.45
CA ARG A 44 8.28 -5.93 -1.17
C ARG A 44 9.74 -5.70 -1.54
N GLY A 45 10.35 -4.60 -1.09
CA GLY A 45 11.79 -4.42 -1.05
C GLY A 45 12.44 -5.50 -0.19
N LEU A 46 13.76 -5.64 -0.31
CA LEU A 46 14.51 -6.69 0.39
C LEU A 46 14.34 -6.62 1.91
N TRP A 47 14.26 -5.41 2.46
CA TRP A 47 14.11 -5.16 3.89
C TRP A 47 12.70 -4.70 4.27
N GLY A 48 11.96 -4.13 3.32
CA GLY A 48 10.62 -3.62 3.56
C GLY A 48 10.61 -2.36 4.42
N PRO A 49 9.42 -1.80 4.71
CA PRO A 49 9.32 -0.53 5.41
C PRO A 49 9.99 -0.59 6.79
N PRO A 50 10.77 0.43 7.19
CA PRO A 50 11.48 0.43 8.47
C PRO A 50 10.53 0.40 9.67
N ILE A 51 9.28 0.85 9.48
CA ILE A 51 8.22 0.83 10.48
C ILE A 51 6.96 0.26 9.81
N GLY A 52 6.65 -1.01 10.06
CA GLY A 52 5.35 -1.58 9.70
C GLY A 52 4.26 -1.06 10.64
N SER A 53 3.07 -0.78 10.12
CA SER A 53 1.91 -0.51 10.95
C SER A 53 1.16 -1.81 11.21
N HIS A 54 0.80 -2.10 12.46
CA HIS A 54 -0.13 -3.21 12.75
C HIS A 54 -1.53 -2.93 12.16
N LEU A 55 -1.80 -1.68 11.80
CA LEU A 55 -3.00 -1.29 11.06
C LEU A 55 -2.91 -1.67 9.57
N ASP A 56 -1.73 -1.97 9.02
CA ASP A 56 -1.60 -2.44 7.64
C ASP A 56 -2.19 -3.85 7.51
N LYS A 57 -3.17 -3.98 6.61
CA LYS A 57 -3.85 -5.24 6.37
C LYS A 57 -3.40 -5.83 5.07
N TRP A 58 -3.26 -7.14 5.08
CA TRP A 58 -2.77 -7.92 3.97
C TRP A 58 -3.87 -8.87 3.53
N MET A 59 -4.05 -9.00 2.23
CA MET A 59 -4.92 -9.99 1.64
C MET A 59 -4.15 -10.86 0.67
N LEU A 60 -4.69 -12.03 0.37
CA LEU A 60 -4.17 -12.85 -0.69
C LEU A 60 -4.66 -12.32 -2.03
N GLU A 61 -3.72 -12.09 -2.94
CA GLU A 61 -4.03 -11.80 -4.34
C GLU A 61 -4.73 -13.02 -4.95
N MET A 62 -5.98 -12.85 -5.37
CA MET A 62 -6.80 -13.92 -5.97
C MET A 62 -6.54 -14.09 -7.48
N THR A 63 -5.65 -13.27 -8.05
CA THR A 63 -5.41 -13.11 -9.50
C THR A 63 -4.51 -14.20 -10.08
N GLU A 64 -4.75 -15.47 -9.76
CA GLU A 64 -4.09 -16.57 -10.45
C GLU A 64 -5.10 -17.62 -10.92
N GLY A 65 -4.85 -18.13 -12.13
CA GLY A 65 -5.75 -19.06 -12.81
C GLY A 65 -5.95 -20.39 -12.06
N PRO A 66 -6.86 -21.24 -12.57
CA PRO A 66 -7.27 -22.47 -11.90
C PRO A 66 -6.08 -23.30 -11.43
N CYS A 67 -6.11 -23.68 -10.15
CA CYS A 67 -5.14 -24.58 -9.51
C CYS A 67 -3.69 -24.07 -9.41
N ARG A 68 -3.42 -22.78 -9.61
CA ARG A 68 -2.15 -22.18 -9.16
C ARG A 68 -2.46 -21.28 -7.97
N MET A 69 -1.99 -21.70 -6.80
CA MET A 69 -2.04 -20.91 -5.58
C MET A 69 -0.67 -20.30 -5.34
N ARG A 70 -0.33 -19.23 -6.04
CA ARG A 70 0.66 -18.29 -5.53
C ARG A 70 -0.06 -17.41 -4.52
N LYS A 71 0.09 -17.75 -3.25
CA LYS A 71 -0.37 -16.96 -2.11
C LYS A 71 0.45 -15.69 -1.97
N LYS A 72 0.37 -14.79 -2.95
CA LYS A 72 1.02 -13.49 -2.85
C LYS A 72 0.20 -12.63 -1.89
N MET A 73 0.78 -12.35 -0.72
CA MET A 73 0.23 -11.35 0.20
C MET A 73 0.42 -9.98 -0.45
N VAL A 74 -0.67 -9.24 -0.61
CA VAL A 74 -0.71 -7.86 -1.09
C VAL A 74 -1.39 -7.01 -0.02
N ARG A 75 -1.03 -5.73 0.05
CA ARG A 75 -1.71 -4.79 0.94
C ARG A 75 -3.19 -4.69 0.55
N ASN A 76 -4.06 -4.53 1.55
CA ASN A 76 -5.50 -4.37 1.38
C ASN A 76 -5.90 -2.97 1.84
N ASP A 77 -5.81 -2.00 0.93
CA ASP A 77 -6.10 -0.59 1.22
C ASP A 77 -7.60 -0.36 1.48
N MET A 78 -8.45 -1.23 0.93
CA MET A 78 -9.89 -1.17 1.09
C MET A 78 -10.40 -1.84 2.39
N PHE A 79 -9.50 -2.41 3.21
CA PHE A 79 -9.90 -3.16 4.39
C PHE A 79 -10.78 -2.35 5.34
N TYR A 80 -10.38 -1.12 5.70
CA TYR A 80 -11.14 -0.29 6.63
C TYR A 80 -12.39 0.35 6.02
N VAL A 81 -12.50 0.35 4.69
CA VAL A 81 -13.74 0.71 3.99
C VAL A 81 -14.75 -0.43 4.10
N GLN A 82 -14.28 -1.68 3.95
CA GLN A 82 -15.12 -2.89 4.04
C GLN A 82 -15.51 -3.21 5.50
N TYR A 83 -14.63 -2.91 6.46
CA TYR A 83 -14.81 -3.20 7.88
C TYR A 83 -14.66 -1.93 8.74
N PRO A 84 -15.58 -0.96 8.60
CA PRO A 84 -15.47 0.36 9.22
C PRO A 84 -15.72 0.35 10.72
N TYR A 85 -15.27 1.39 11.40
CA TYR A 85 -15.61 1.65 12.80
C TYR A 85 -17.10 2.00 12.93
N MET A 86 -17.78 1.41 13.91
CA MET A 86 -19.11 1.84 14.32
C MET A 86 -19.08 2.32 15.78
N PRO A 87 -19.68 3.48 16.07
CA PRO A 87 -19.89 3.91 17.45
C PRO A 87 -20.67 2.87 18.25
N ASP A 88 -20.41 2.79 19.56
CA ASP A 88 -21.00 1.75 20.43
C ASP A 88 -22.54 1.76 20.40
N THR A 89 -23.16 2.93 20.24
CA THR A 89 -24.62 3.09 20.09
C THR A 89 -25.16 2.43 18.82
N GLU A 90 -24.46 2.54 17.70
CA GLU A 90 -24.85 1.91 16.44
C GLU A 90 -24.47 0.42 16.43
N HIS A 91 -23.42 0.04 17.14
CA HIS A 91 -22.96 -1.34 17.27
C HIS A 91 -24.01 -2.23 17.93
N GLU A 92 -24.64 -1.76 19.00
CA GLU A 92 -25.75 -2.47 19.66
C GLU A 92 -26.93 -2.67 18.69
N THR A 93 -27.31 -1.62 17.95
CA THR A 93 -28.39 -1.74 16.95
C THR A 93 -28.02 -2.69 15.81
N ASN A 94 -26.74 -2.83 15.48
CA ASN A 94 -26.25 -3.76 14.47
C ASN A 94 -26.43 -5.21 14.93
N PHE A 95 -26.14 -5.52 16.20
CA PHE A 95 -26.35 -6.87 16.73
C PHE A 95 -27.80 -7.31 16.79
N LEU A 96 -28.74 -6.36 16.90
CA LEU A 96 -30.17 -6.61 16.85
C LEU A 96 -30.67 -6.98 15.45
N LYS A 97 -29.91 -6.69 14.38
CA LYS A 97 -30.28 -7.06 13.02
C LYS A 97 -30.07 -8.57 12.79
N PRO A 98 -30.90 -9.21 11.95
CA PRO A 98 -30.65 -10.58 11.51
C PRO A 98 -29.24 -10.72 10.94
N ALA A 99 -28.59 -11.86 11.16
CA ALA A 99 -27.17 -12.08 10.83
C ALA A 99 -26.79 -11.66 9.40
N ARG A 100 -27.68 -11.89 8.42
CA ARG A 100 -27.49 -11.53 7.00
C ARG A 100 -27.41 -10.03 6.71
N TYR A 101 -27.85 -9.17 7.65
CA TYR A 101 -27.83 -7.72 7.54
C TYR A 101 -26.89 -7.05 8.54
N ARG A 102 -26.18 -7.85 9.36
CA ARG A 102 -25.17 -7.31 10.26
C ARG A 102 -23.96 -6.86 9.45
N ARG A 103 -23.54 -5.61 9.64
CA ARG A 103 -22.30 -5.14 9.01
C ARG A 103 -21.12 -5.71 9.79
N ALA A 104 -20.16 -6.25 9.06
CA ALA A 104 -18.91 -6.69 9.67
C ALA A 104 -18.06 -5.47 10.06
N ILE A 105 -17.35 -5.60 11.18
CA ILE A 105 -16.53 -4.55 11.77
C ILE A 105 -15.20 -5.17 12.17
N SER A 106 -14.09 -4.47 11.92
CA SER A 106 -12.76 -4.94 12.33
C SER A 106 -12.45 -4.54 13.76
N TYR A 107 -11.66 -5.35 14.46
CA TYR A 107 -11.20 -5.11 15.82
C TYR A 107 -10.39 -3.80 15.95
N ASP A 108 -9.55 -3.51 14.97
CA ASP A 108 -8.69 -2.32 14.90
C ASP A 108 -9.33 -1.10 14.23
N SER A 109 -10.55 -1.23 13.71
CA SER A 109 -11.23 -0.15 12.97
C SER A 109 -11.37 1.13 13.79
N LYS A 110 -11.59 1.00 15.11
CA LYS A 110 -11.65 2.13 16.05
C LYS A 110 -10.33 2.91 16.11
N GLU A 111 -9.21 2.19 16.25
CA GLU A 111 -7.89 2.81 16.30
C GLU A 111 -7.55 3.50 14.98
N TYR A 112 -7.82 2.82 13.86
CA TYR A 112 -7.65 3.38 12.52
C TYR A 112 -8.46 4.67 12.33
N TYR A 113 -9.73 4.66 12.70
CA TYR A 113 -10.61 5.83 12.61
C TYR A 113 -10.13 7.00 13.48
N MET A 114 -9.74 6.74 14.74
CA MET A 114 -9.21 7.78 15.62
C MET A 114 -7.90 8.38 15.08
N ARG A 115 -7.04 7.56 14.47
CA ARG A 115 -5.80 8.02 13.85
C ARG A 115 -6.08 8.94 12.66
N LEU A 116 -7.04 8.57 11.81
CA LEU A 116 -7.50 9.38 10.69
C LEU A 116 -8.09 10.73 11.17
N ALA A 117 -8.93 10.70 12.21
CA ALA A 117 -9.56 11.88 12.79
C ALA A 117 -8.57 12.83 13.50
N SER A 118 -7.47 12.29 14.04
CA SER A 118 -6.44 13.08 14.73
C SER A 118 -5.56 13.94 13.81
N GLY A 119 -5.69 13.79 12.48
CA GLY A 119 -5.04 14.65 11.50
C GLY A 119 -3.51 14.62 11.52
N ASN A 120 -2.89 13.58 12.09
CA ASN A 120 -1.43 13.49 12.18
C ASN A 120 -0.82 13.03 10.83
N PRO A 121 -0.08 13.89 10.11
CA PRO A 121 0.37 13.62 8.75
C PRO A 121 1.53 12.61 8.67
N ALA A 122 2.14 12.22 9.80
CA ALA A 122 3.25 11.27 9.86
C ALA A 122 2.90 9.83 9.44
N VAL A 123 1.63 9.56 9.09
CA VAL A 123 1.10 8.21 8.77
C VAL A 123 0.71 8.09 7.30
N PHE A 124 0.76 9.18 6.52
CA PHE A 124 0.35 9.24 5.11
C PHE A 124 1.52 9.10 4.12
N GLN A 125 2.59 8.36 4.45
CA GLN A 125 3.71 8.20 3.51
C GLN A 125 3.45 7.20 2.37
N ASP A 126 2.44 6.33 2.46
CA ASP A 126 2.23 5.27 1.45
C ASP A 126 0.84 5.27 0.79
N ALA A 127 0.03 6.33 0.95
CA ALA A 127 -1.20 6.46 0.16
C ALA A 127 -0.83 7.00 -1.23
N ILE A 128 -0.62 6.08 -2.18
CA ILE A 128 -0.48 6.40 -3.60
C ILE A 128 -1.72 7.18 -4.04
N GLU A 129 -1.53 8.41 -4.49
CA GLU A 129 -2.53 9.15 -5.27
C GLU A 129 -2.77 8.40 -6.58
N GLU A 130 -3.89 7.67 -6.67
CA GLU A 130 -4.34 7.12 -7.94
C GLU A 130 -5.00 8.22 -8.76
N SER A 131 -4.25 8.75 -9.74
CA SER A 131 -4.74 9.69 -10.75
C SER A 131 -5.91 9.07 -11.52
N SER A 132 -7.09 9.65 -11.34
CA SER A 132 -8.30 9.28 -12.07
C SER A 132 -8.24 9.76 -13.53
N GLU A 133 -8.11 8.83 -14.46
CA GLU A 133 -8.57 9.01 -15.85
C GLU A 133 -9.49 7.82 -16.19
N GLY A 134 -10.74 8.14 -16.52
CA GLY A 134 -11.85 7.21 -16.43
C GLY A 134 -12.06 6.29 -17.62
N GLU A 135 -12.90 5.28 -17.42
CA GLU A 135 -13.72 4.73 -18.49
C GLU A 135 -15.02 4.16 -17.92
N ALA A 136 -16.13 4.64 -18.46
CA ALA A 136 -17.49 4.28 -18.09
C ALA A 136 -17.96 3.08 -18.91
N ALA A 137 -18.46 2.03 -18.25
CA ALA A 137 -19.39 1.09 -18.86
C ALA A 137 -20.20 0.31 -17.79
N GLN A 138 -21.47 0.72 -17.67
CA GLN A 138 -22.69 -0.08 -17.45
C GLN A 138 -22.69 -1.24 -16.43
N GLN A 139 -23.45 -1.01 -15.36
CA GLN A 139 -24.03 -2.03 -14.48
C GLN A 139 -25.11 -2.86 -15.21
N GLU A 140 -25.12 -4.16 -14.98
CA GLU A 140 -26.32 -5.02 -15.00
C GLU A 140 -26.22 -6.01 -13.82
N PRO A 141 -27.30 -6.26 -13.05
CA PRO A 141 -27.30 -7.21 -11.96
C PRO A 141 -27.98 -8.52 -12.39
N GLU A 142 -27.30 -9.66 -12.33
CA GLU A 142 -28.00 -10.96 -12.42
C GLU A 142 -27.50 -11.93 -11.36
N HIS A 143 -28.50 -12.40 -10.64
CA HIS A 143 -28.51 -13.37 -9.57
C HIS A 143 -28.26 -14.77 -10.13
N SER A 144 -27.85 -15.69 -9.26
CA SER A 144 -28.20 -17.13 -9.26
C SER A 144 -27.10 -18.17 -9.56
N GLU A 145 -26.89 -18.98 -8.51
CA GLU A 145 -26.65 -20.43 -8.52
C GLU A 145 -25.21 -20.97 -8.65
N ASP A 146 -24.57 -21.07 -7.48
CA ASP A 146 -23.49 -22.00 -7.17
C ASP A 146 -23.86 -23.45 -7.52
N THR A 147 -23.25 -23.98 -8.58
CA THR A 147 -23.30 -25.41 -8.88
C THR A 147 -22.21 -26.14 -8.08
N ILE A 148 -22.56 -26.61 -6.88
CA ILE A 148 -21.69 -27.52 -6.10
C ILE A 148 -21.64 -28.89 -6.79
N ALA A 149 -20.46 -29.23 -7.31
CA ALA A 149 -20.20 -30.53 -7.94
C ALA A 149 -20.28 -31.69 -6.93
N LYS A 150 -21.11 -32.67 -7.25
CA LYS A 150 -21.38 -33.87 -6.44
C LYS A 150 -20.26 -34.91 -6.61
N VAL A 151 -19.32 -34.97 -5.68
CA VAL A 151 -18.27 -36.02 -5.66
C VAL A 151 -18.86 -37.33 -5.11
N LYS A 152 -18.92 -38.38 -5.94
CA LYS A 152 -19.27 -39.74 -5.54
C LYS A 152 -18.02 -40.47 -5.04
N GLY A 153 -18.05 -40.92 -3.79
CA GLY A 153 -16.96 -41.68 -3.15
C GLY A 153 -16.78 -43.07 -3.76
N LEU A 154 -15.51 -43.45 -3.98
CA LEU A 154 -15.10 -44.80 -4.38
C LEU A 154 -14.49 -45.49 -3.13
N VAL A 155 -15.28 -46.34 -2.47
CA VAL A 155 -14.80 -47.18 -1.36
C VAL A 155 -14.14 -48.43 -1.94
N LYS A 156 -12.85 -48.66 -1.62
CA LYS A 156 -12.16 -49.92 -1.95
C LYS A 156 -12.46 -50.97 -0.86
N PRO A 157 -12.77 -52.23 -1.22
CA PRO A 157 -12.99 -53.32 -0.27
C PRO A 157 -11.67 -53.89 0.31
N PRO A 158 -11.70 -54.54 1.49
CA PRO A 158 -10.52 -55.08 2.13
C PRO A 158 -10.06 -56.41 1.50
N LEU A 159 -8.75 -56.62 1.47
CA LEU A 159 -8.10 -57.85 1.03
C LEU A 159 -8.17 -58.91 2.14
N ARG A 160 -8.39 -60.18 1.75
CA ARG A 160 -8.28 -61.35 2.63
C ARG A 160 -6.82 -61.69 2.89
#